data_AF-A0A838YPT5-F1
#
_entry.id   AF-A0A838YPT5-F1
#
_cell.length_a   1.000
_cell.length_b   1.000
_cell.length_c   1.000
_cell.angle_alpha   90.00
_cell.angle_beta   90.00
_cell.angle_gamma   90.00
#
_symmetry.space_group_name_H-M   'P 1'
#
loop_
_entity.id
_entity.type
_entity.pdbx_description
1 polymer ?
#
loop_
_entity_poly.entity_id
_entity_poly.type
_entity_poly.pdbx_seq_one_letter_code
_entity_poly.pdbx_strand_id
1 'polypeptide(L)'
;MAWQRLIKNIRLLLMLRLLDRGQNNTLIQPVLETLKTRFQKLGINDNILDKTIITADTGFADEANMKYLHEAGINAYIPDNKFRSRDQKFADQKQKHPRSSPAVSNLFKPKDFTFDADKKTCICPSGKSLNSHGLVTDKAQNISICFVGQLSQCRDCLLKQRCMRNPAATQGSSGKGRQVSFRLKKGNKATHTDWTKKRVDNDKGKRIYGHRMSVVEPVFGNLESNKNLKRFSLRGLKKVNIQWKLFCLIQNIEKLANYGKLPALS
;
A
#
# COMPACT_ATOMS: atom_id res chain seq x y z
N MET A 1 -3.93 31.00 -25.49
CA MET A 1 -2.80 30.39 -26.22
C MET A 1 -1.72 29.78 -25.30
N ALA A 2 -2.09 28.97 -24.29
CA ALA A 2 -1.12 28.23 -23.46
C ALA A 2 -1.47 26.74 -23.27
N TRP A 3 -2.56 26.28 -23.86
CA TRP A 3 -3.07 24.90 -23.71
C TRP A 3 -2.65 23.94 -24.84
N GLN A 4 -2.03 24.44 -25.91
CA GLN A 4 -1.69 23.66 -27.11
C GLN A 4 -0.35 22.90 -27.06
N ARG A 5 0.41 22.93 -25.96
CA ARG A 5 1.75 22.31 -25.89
C ARG A 5 1.88 21.05 -25.02
N LEU A 6 0.80 20.55 -24.42
CA LEU A 6 0.87 19.43 -23.46
C LEU A 6 0.51 18.05 -24.03
N ILE A 7 0.16 17.95 -25.32
CA ILE A 7 -0.27 16.68 -25.95
C ILE A 7 0.75 16.25 -27.01
N LYS A 8 2.01 16.02 -26.62
CA LYS A 8 3.05 15.47 -27.53
C LYS A 8 3.54 14.07 -27.19
N ASN A 9 3.00 13.40 -26.19
CA ASN A 9 3.32 11.99 -25.94
C ASN A 9 2.08 11.26 -25.44
N ILE A 10 1.42 10.52 -26.33
CA ILE A 10 0.34 9.59 -26.00
C ILE A 10 0.95 8.52 -25.08
N ARG A 11 0.78 8.69 -23.77
CA ARG A 11 1.13 7.70 -22.74
C ARG A 11 -0.12 7.41 -21.91
N LEU A 12 -1.02 6.56 -22.39
CA LEU A 12 -1.80 5.66 -21.53
C LEU A 12 -2.66 4.69 -22.36
N LEU A 13 -2.28 3.41 -22.37
CA LEU A 13 -3.21 2.30 -22.63
C LEU A 13 -3.73 1.86 -21.25
N LEU A 14 -4.99 2.18 -20.91
CA LEU A 14 -5.59 1.65 -19.70
C LEU A 14 -5.82 0.15 -19.88
N MET A 15 -4.99 -0.65 -19.25
CA MET A 15 -5.35 -2.03 -18.95
C MET A 15 -5.14 -2.32 -17.47
N LEU A 16 -6.05 -1.80 -16.66
CA LEU A 16 -6.23 -2.28 -15.29
C LEU A 16 -7.05 -3.58 -15.38
N ARG A 17 -6.44 -4.73 -15.11
CA ARG A 17 -7.21 -5.92 -14.71
C ARG A 17 -7.69 -5.66 -13.28
N LEU A 18 -8.97 -5.93 -12.98
CA LEU A 18 -9.39 -5.88 -11.57
C LEU A 18 -8.77 -7.09 -10.89
N LEU A 19 -7.79 -6.80 -10.04
CA LEU A 19 -7.13 -7.77 -9.17
C LEU A 19 -8.01 -7.94 -7.94
N ASP A 20 -8.28 -9.20 -7.59
CA ASP A 20 -9.04 -9.53 -6.39
C ASP A 20 -8.29 -9.04 -5.15
N ARG A 21 -8.99 -8.40 -4.20
CA ARG A 21 -8.40 -7.90 -2.94
C ARG A 21 -8.29 -9.02 -1.88
N GLY A 22 -8.16 -10.27 -2.33
CA GLY A 22 -8.04 -11.45 -1.51
C GLY A 22 -6.57 -11.77 -1.18
N GLN A 23 -6.08 -11.18 -0.08
CA GLN A 23 -4.94 -11.62 0.74
C GLN A 23 -3.53 -11.77 0.14
N ASN A 24 -3.29 -11.58 -1.16
CA ASN A 24 -1.93 -11.51 -1.69
C ASN A 24 -1.64 -10.12 -2.22
N ASN A 25 -0.52 -9.54 -1.78
CA ASN A 25 0.02 -8.25 -2.22
C ASN A 25 -0.25 -8.05 -3.73
N THR A 26 -0.73 -6.86 -4.11
CA THR A 26 -1.01 -6.54 -5.51
C THR A 26 0.30 -6.57 -6.30
N LEU A 27 0.66 -7.73 -6.85
CA LEU A 27 1.95 -7.95 -7.50
C LEU A 27 2.00 -7.08 -8.76
N ILE A 28 2.97 -6.18 -8.80
CA ILE A 28 3.19 -5.31 -9.95
C ILE A 28 3.84 -6.07 -11.12
N GLN A 29 4.62 -7.11 -10.80
CA GLN A 29 5.36 -7.91 -11.76
C GLN A 29 4.47 -8.53 -12.85
N PRO A 30 3.39 -9.28 -12.54
CA PRO A 30 2.52 -9.86 -13.57
C PRO A 30 1.88 -8.82 -14.49
N VAL A 31 1.60 -7.61 -13.97
CA VAL A 31 1.03 -6.52 -14.75
C VAL A 31 2.07 -6.00 -15.76
N LEU A 32 3.30 -5.76 -15.31
CA LEU A 32 4.38 -5.25 -16.16
C LEU A 32 4.84 -6.28 -17.19
N GLU A 33 4.91 -7.56 -16.82
CA GLU A 33 5.19 -8.66 -17.75
C GLU A 33 4.10 -8.77 -18.82
N THR A 34 2.82 -8.75 -18.41
CA THR A 34 1.71 -8.77 -19.37
C THR A 34 1.78 -7.58 -20.33
N LEU A 35 2.14 -6.39 -19.85
CA LEU A 35 2.33 -5.21 -20.68
C LEU A 35 3.48 -5.42 -21.67
N LYS A 36 4.65 -5.86 -21.21
CA LYS A 36 5.81 -6.14 -22.06
C LYS A 36 5.46 -7.14 -23.18
N THR A 37 4.86 -8.27 -22.82
CA THR A 37 4.46 -9.30 -23.80
C THR A 37 3.47 -8.77 -24.82
N ARG A 38 2.52 -7.90 -24.44
CA ARG A 38 1.56 -7.34 -25.40
C ARG A 38 2.21 -6.36 -26.38
N PHE A 39 3.08 -5.48 -25.90
CA PHE A 39 3.76 -4.51 -26.78
C PHE A 39 4.68 -5.20 -27.78
N GLN A 40 5.35 -6.27 -27.35
CA GLN A 40 6.14 -7.15 -28.21
C GLN A 40 5.26 -7.85 -29.26
N LYS A 41 4.17 -8.49 -28.83
CA LYS A 41 3.24 -9.18 -29.75
C LYS A 41 2.59 -8.27 -30.78
N LEU A 42 2.37 -6.99 -30.45
CA LEU A 42 1.79 -6.01 -31.34
C LEU A 42 2.84 -5.32 -32.24
N GLY A 43 4.13 -5.64 -32.10
CA GLY A 43 5.21 -5.01 -32.87
C GLY A 43 5.39 -3.51 -32.59
N ILE A 44 4.84 -3.00 -31.48
CA ILE A 44 4.87 -1.57 -31.15
C ILE A 44 6.21 -1.20 -30.50
N ASN A 45 6.70 -2.04 -29.59
CA ASN A 45 7.97 -1.82 -28.91
C ASN A 45 8.46 -3.08 -28.17
N ASP A 46 9.74 -3.42 -28.30
CA ASP A 46 10.31 -4.59 -27.63
C ASP A 46 10.59 -4.37 -26.14
N ASN A 47 10.92 -3.13 -25.74
CA ASN A 47 11.35 -2.76 -24.38
C ASN A 47 10.70 -1.45 -23.91
N ILE A 48 9.36 -1.43 -23.86
CA ILE A 48 8.59 -0.25 -23.45
C ILE A 48 8.93 0.26 -22.04
N LEU A 49 9.37 -0.64 -21.15
CA LEU A 49 9.64 -0.34 -19.74
C LEU A 49 10.91 0.51 -19.54
N ASP A 50 11.89 0.42 -20.45
CA ASP A 50 13.15 1.17 -20.34
C ASP A 50 12.96 2.66 -20.61
N LYS A 51 11.99 2.99 -21.48
CA LYS A 51 11.69 4.37 -21.89
C LYS A 51 10.57 5.02 -21.07
N THR A 52 9.84 4.24 -20.27
CA THR A 52 8.60 4.68 -19.62
C THR A 52 8.79 4.86 -18.12
N ILE A 53 8.19 5.93 -17.58
CA ILE A 53 8.13 6.14 -16.15
C ILE A 53 6.87 5.45 -15.63
N ILE A 54 7.03 4.52 -14.69
CA ILE A 54 5.92 3.80 -14.07
C ILE A 54 5.49 4.55 -12.80
N THR A 55 4.19 4.82 -12.67
CA THR A 55 3.61 5.36 -11.44
C THR A 55 2.48 4.45 -10.98
N ALA A 56 2.33 4.25 -9.68
CA ALA A 56 1.26 3.44 -9.11
C ALA A 56 0.78 4.01 -7.77
N ASP A 57 -0.38 3.55 -7.31
CA ASP A 57 -0.95 3.93 -6.01
C ASP A 57 -0.20 3.32 -4.83
N THR A 58 -0.43 3.88 -3.65
CA THR A 58 0.12 3.37 -2.38
C THR A 58 -0.31 1.93 -2.08
N GLY A 59 -1.38 1.44 -2.74
CA GLY A 59 -1.78 0.03 -2.67
C GLY A 59 -0.75 -0.94 -3.26
N PHE A 60 0.17 -0.47 -4.10
CA PHE A 60 1.29 -1.26 -4.64
C PHE A 60 2.57 -1.13 -3.80
N ALA A 61 2.53 -0.36 -2.70
CA ALA A 61 3.67 -0.13 -1.82
C ALA A 61 3.94 -1.32 -0.91
N ASP A 62 4.59 -2.33 -1.49
CA ASP A 62 5.06 -3.54 -0.80
C ASP A 62 6.55 -3.77 -1.09
N GLU A 63 7.25 -4.34 -0.11
CA GLU A 63 8.71 -4.57 -0.21
C GLU A 63 9.06 -5.51 -1.38
N ALA A 64 8.24 -6.53 -1.67
CA ALA A 64 8.48 -7.44 -2.79
C ALA A 64 8.35 -6.71 -4.14
N ASN A 65 7.35 -5.83 -4.28
CA ASN A 65 7.19 -4.99 -5.48
C ASN A 65 8.36 -4.02 -5.64
N MET A 66 8.80 -3.37 -4.57
CA MET A 66 9.93 -2.43 -4.62
C MET A 66 11.23 -3.13 -4.94
N LYS A 67 11.44 -4.34 -4.40
CA LYS A 67 12.57 -5.19 -4.73
C LYS A 67 12.61 -5.51 -6.23
N TYR A 68 11.50 -6.01 -6.78
CA TYR A 68 11.39 -6.32 -8.20
C TYR A 68 11.72 -5.10 -9.09
N LEU A 69 11.13 -3.93 -8.78
CA LEU A 69 11.37 -2.71 -9.56
C LEU A 69 12.83 -2.25 -9.50
N HIS A 70 13.46 -2.40 -8.34
CA HIS A 70 14.86 -2.05 -8.14
C HIS A 70 15.79 -3.00 -8.91
N GLU A 71 15.60 -4.32 -8.76
CA GLU A 71 16.43 -5.35 -9.40
C GLU A 71 16.27 -5.36 -10.93
N ALA A 72 15.05 -5.12 -11.43
CA ALA A 72 14.79 -5.01 -12.85
C ALA A 72 15.20 -3.66 -13.46
N GLY A 73 15.72 -2.72 -12.67
CA GLY A 73 16.13 -1.39 -13.15
C GLY A 73 14.98 -0.51 -13.67
N ILE A 74 13.74 -0.79 -13.26
CA ILE A 74 12.54 -0.13 -13.80
C ILE A 74 12.38 1.25 -13.18
N ASN A 75 12.23 2.27 -14.02
CA ASN A 75 12.06 3.65 -13.59
C ASN A 75 10.64 3.89 -13.02
N ALA A 76 10.46 3.59 -11.73
CA ALA A 76 9.18 3.68 -11.05
C ALA A 76 9.14 4.72 -9.90
N TYR A 77 7.97 5.29 -9.67
CA TYR A 77 7.62 6.20 -8.57
C TYR A 77 6.32 5.73 -7.91
N ILE A 78 6.45 5.04 -6.77
CA ILE A 78 5.33 4.48 -6.01
C ILE A 78 5.47 4.92 -4.55
N PRO A 79 4.58 5.78 -4.03
CA PRO A 79 4.67 6.25 -2.65
C PRO A 79 4.23 5.20 -1.65
N ASP A 80 4.76 5.27 -0.43
CA ASP A 80 4.23 4.52 0.70
C ASP A 80 2.95 5.15 1.28
N ASN A 81 2.28 4.44 2.17
CA ASN A 81 1.05 4.91 2.82
C ASN A 81 1.21 6.18 3.66
N LYS A 82 2.46 6.58 3.97
CA LYS A 82 2.77 7.76 4.78
C LYS A 82 3.19 8.97 3.94
N PHE A 83 3.30 8.84 2.61
CA PHE A 83 3.70 9.90 1.69
C PHE A 83 2.96 11.21 1.92
N ARG A 84 1.61 11.18 1.92
CA ARG A 84 0.79 12.38 2.16
C ARG A 84 1.01 12.99 3.54
N SER A 85 1.38 12.20 4.55
CA SER A 85 1.64 12.74 5.90
C SER A 85 3.01 13.41 6.03
N ARG A 86 3.95 13.13 5.12
CA ARG A 86 5.28 13.75 5.10
C ARG A 86 5.35 15.02 4.27
N ASP A 87 4.41 15.22 3.36
CA ASP A 87 4.39 16.38 2.49
C ASP A 87 3.59 17.54 3.13
N GLN A 88 4.28 18.67 3.32
CA GLN A 88 3.77 19.86 3.98
C GLN A 88 2.50 20.42 3.31
N LYS A 89 2.34 20.21 1.99
CA LYS A 89 1.14 20.65 1.24
C LYS A 89 -0.15 19.98 1.72
N PHE A 90 -0.06 18.84 2.38
CA PHE A 90 -1.21 18.10 2.90
C PHE A 90 -1.36 18.20 4.42
N ALA A 91 -0.58 19.07 5.09
CA ALA A 91 -0.66 19.28 6.53
C ALA A 91 -2.10 19.66 6.96
N ASP A 92 -2.72 20.59 6.23
CA ASP A 92 -4.06 21.12 6.52
C ASP A 92 -5.18 20.21 6.01
N GLN A 93 -4.89 19.24 5.14
CA GLN A 93 -5.90 18.33 4.59
C GLN A 93 -6.53 17.44 5.68
N LYS A 94 -5.83 17.22 6.80
CA LYS A 94 -6.37 16.51 7.97
C LYS A 94 -7.54 17.23 8.63
N GLN A 95 -7.64 18.55 8.47
CA GLN A 95 -8.71 19.35 9.06
C GLN A 95 -10.02 19.24 8.28
N LYS A 96 -9.96 19.03 6.95
CA LYS A 96 -11.15 18.99 6.06
C LYS A 96 -11.97 17.69 6.17
N HIS A 97 -11.33 16.58 6.53
CA HIS A 97 -12.01 15.32 6.78
C HIS A 97 -11.52 14.75 8.12
N PRO A 98 -12.09 15.19 9.24
CA PRO A 98 -11.77 14.60 10.53
C PRO A 98 -12.13 13.13 10.46
N ARG A 99 -11.12 12.25 10.46
CA ARG A 99 -11.37 10.85 10.80
C ARG A 99 -11.90 10.89 12.22
N SER A 100 -13.03 10.22 12.47
CA SER A 100 -13.43 9.91 13.84
C SER A 100 -12.21 9.27 14.49
N SER A 101 -11.62 9.98 15.45
CA SER A 101 -10.49 9.46 16.21
C SER A 101 -10.95 8.10 16.76
N PRO A 102 -10.20 7.00 16.54
CA PRO A 102 -10.59 5.74 17.13
C PRO A 102 -10.79 6.01 18.62
N ALA A 103 -11.96 5.62 19.15
CA ALA A 103 -12.34 5.85 20.54
C ALA A 103 -11.12 5.60 21.42
N VAL A 104 -10.77 6.56 22.27
CA VAL A 104 -9.54 6.50 23.06
C VAL A 104 -9.58 5.20 23.86
N SER A 105 -8.80 4.23 23.39
CA SER A 105 -8.77 2.91 24.00
C SER A 105 -8.07 3.07 25.34
N ASN A 106 -8.82 2.94 26.44
CA ASN A 106 -8.31 2.92 27.81
C ASN A 106 -7.48 1.67 28.15
N LEU A 107 -7.14 0.86 27.14
CA LEU A 107 -6.28 -0.32 27.27
C LEU A 107 -4.82 0.09 27.48
N PHE A 108 -4.11 -0.69 28.29
CA PHE A 108 -2.68 -0.54 28.47
C PHE A 108 -1.93 -0.70 27.14
N LYS A 109 -0.97 0.19 26.91
CA LYS A 109 -0.06 0.22 25.76
C LYS A 109 1.32 -0.29 26.19
N PRO A 110 2.23 -0.63 25.25
CA PRO A 110 3.59 -1.07 25.61
C PRO A 110 4.35 -0.10 26.53
N LYS A 111 4.01 1.19 26.52
CA LYS A 111 4.59 2.21 27.41
C LYS A 111 4.26 2.01 28.89
N ASP A 112 3.15 1.35 29.20
CA ASP A 112 2.70 1.13 30.58
C ASP A 112 3.41 -0.09 31.23
N PHE A 113 4.27 -0.77 30.48
CA PHE A 113 5.01 -1.95 30.92
C PHE A 113 6.46 -1.54 31.21
N THR A 114 7.02 -2.06 32.29
CA THR A 114 8.42 -1.77 32.67
C THR A 114 9.32 -2.80 32.01
N PHE A 115 10.04 -2.38 30.98
CA PHE A 115 10.94 -3.22 30.20
C PHE A 115 12.40 -2.86 30.48
N ASP A 116 13.18 -3.86 30.90
CA ASP A 116 14.64 -3.78 31.08
C ASP A 116 15.30 -4.50 29.89
N ALA A 117 16.03 -3.75 29.07
CA ALA A 117 16.65 -4.26 27.86
C ALA A 117 17.89 -5.13 28.12
N ASP A 118 18.63 -4.86 29.19
CA ASP A 118 19.87 -5.57 29.53
C ASP A 118 19.54 -6.93 30.14
N LYS A 119 18.59 -6.94 31.08
CA LYS A 119 18.12 -8.18 31.73
C LYS A 119 17.10 -8.94 30.89
N LYS A 120 16.59 -8.34 29.80
CA LYS A 120 15.51 -8.89 28.96
C LYS A 120 14.29 -9.31 29.79
N THR A 121 13.97 -8.53 30.81
CA THR A 121 12.82 -8.76 31.69
C THR A 121 11.74 -7.72 31.43
N CYS A 122 10.47 -8.11 31.58
CA CYS A 122 9.34 -7.20 31.42
C CYS A 122 8.33 -7.42 32.55
N ILE A 123 7.95 -6.33 33.21
CA ILE A 123 6.96 -6.33 34.29
C ILE A 123 5.71 -5.61 33.81
N CYS A 124 4.55 -6.24 34.01
CA CYS A 124 3.27 -5.67 33.61
C CYS A 124 2.74 -4.64 34.62
N PRO A 125 1.72 -3.83 34.27
CA PRO A 125 1.12 -2.86 35.19
C PRO A 125 0.57 -3.45 36.51
N SER A 126 0.32 -4.76 36.57
CA SER A 126 -0.09 -5.44 37.81
C SER A 126 1.09 -5.96 38.64
N GLY A 127 2.33 -5.56 38.34
CA GLY A 127 3.54 -5.97 39.06
C GLY A 127 4.04 -7.38 38.77
N LYS A 128 3.42 -8.12 37.83
CA LYS A 128 3.81 -9.51 37.52
C LYS A 128 4.85 -9.57 36.39
N SER A 129 5.83 -10.47 36.52
CA SER A 129 6.84 -10.72 35.49
C SER A 129 6.26 -11.48 34.30
N LEU A 130 6.66 -11.12 33.08
CA LEU A 130 6.25 -11.76 31.84
C LEU A 130 7.35 -12.68 31.31
N ASN A 131 6.95 -13.80 30.70
CA ASN A 131 7.88 -14.75 30.10
C ASN A 131 8.35 -14.25 28.74
N SER A 132 9.66 -14.27 28.49
CA SER A 132 10.19 -13.95 27.17
C SER A 132 9.88 -15.08 26.19
N HIS A 133 9.18 -14.76 25.10
CA HIS A 133 8.90 -15.65 23.97
C HIS A 133 10.02 -15.61 22.90
N GLY A 134 11.19 -15.09 23.28
CA GLY A 134 12.37 -14.99 22.41
C GLY A 134 12.41 -13.73 21.55
N LEU A 135 13.46 -13.68 20.73
CA LEU A 135 13.69 -12.63 19.75
C LEU A 135 12.97 -12.96 18.44
N VAL A 136 12.27 -11.98 17.90
CA VAL A 136 11.61 -12.03 16.61
C VAL A 136 12.31 -11.04 15.69
N THR A 137 12.79 -11.55 14.57
CA THR A 137 13.38 -10.73 13.50
C THR A 137 12.36 -10.58 12.39
N ASP A 138 12.00 -9.34 12.09
CA ASP A 138 11.11 -9.01 10.96
C ASP A 138 11.90 -9.07 9.61
N LYS A 139 11.18 -9.07 8.48
CA LYS A 139 11.74 -9.02 7.11
C LYS A 139 12.71 -7.84 6.91
N ALA A 140 12.46 -6.73 7.60
CA ALA A 140 13.35 -5.56 7.62
C ALA A 140 14.53 -5.69 8.60
N GLN A 141 14.84 -6.90 9.07
CA GLN A 141 15.88 -7.21 10.06
C GLN A 141 15.74 -6.43 11.39
N ASN A 142 14.53 -5.98 11.71
CA ASN A 142 14.26 -5.38 13.00
C ASN A 142 14.19 -6.49 14.04
N ILE A 143 14.98 -6.37 15.10
CA ILE A 143 14.98 -7.32 16.21
C ILE A 143 14.05 -6.78 17.29
N SER A 144 13.00 -7.53 17.59
CA SER A 144 12.09 -7.25 18.70
C SER A 144 12.09 -8.42 19.66
N ILE A 145 11.91 -8.15 20.95
CA ILE A 145 11.67 -9.19 21.96
C ILE A 145 10.18 -9.22 22.28
N CYS A 146 9.60 -10.41 22.34
CA CYS A 146 8.19 -10.60 22.67
C CYS A 146 8.08 -11.18 24.08
N PHE A 147 7.12 -10.67 24.85
CA PHE A 147 6.79 -11.14 26.19
C PHE A 147 5.34 -11.58 26.25
N VAL A 148 5.10 -12.67 26.97
CA VAL A 148 3.76 -13.26 27.16
C VAL A 148 3.51 -13.44 28.66
N GLY A 149 2.37 -12.92 29.13
CA GLY A 149 1.92 -13.15 30.49
C GLY A 149 1.48 -14.59 30.70
N GLN A 150 1.79 -15.14 31.87
CA GLN A 150 1.36 -16.47 32.25
C GLN A 150 -0.18 -16.52 32.31
N LEU A 151 -0.77 -17.57 31.71
CA LEU A 151 -2.21 -17.65 31.55
C LEU A 151 -2.97 -17.62 32.89
N SER A 152 -2.48 -18.33 33.91
CA SER A 152 -3.04 -18.31 35.27
C SER A 152 -3.04 -16.89 35.85
N GLN A 153 -1.90 -16.22 35.78
CA GLN A 153 -1.74 -14.86 36.30
C GLN A 153 -2.62 -13.83 35.60
N CYS A 154 -2.87 -13.99 34.29
CA CYS A 154 -3.74 -13.12 33.51
C CYS A 154 -5.24 -13.47 33.70
N ARG A 155 -5.56 -14.73 33.98
CA ARG A 155 -6.94 -15.19 34.22
C ARG A 155 -7.52 -14.52 35.47
N ASP A 156 -6.71 -14.45 36.53
CA ASP A 156 -7.11 -13.96 37.86
C ASP A 156 -6.67 -12.50 38.10
N CYS A 157 -6.37 -11.74 37.04
CA CYS A 157 -5.90 -10.37 37.15
C CYS A 157 -7.07 -9.37 37.26
N LEU A 158 -7.08 -8.53 38.31
CA LEU A 158 -8.06 -7.45 38.47
C LEU A 158 -8.02 -6.42 37.33
N LEU A 159 -6.85 -6.22 36.73
CA LEU A 159 -6.63 -5.28 35.63
C LEU A 159 -6.97 -5.85 34.26
N LYS A 160 -7.54 -7.07 34.19
CA LYS A 160 -7.81 -7.81 32.95
C LYS A 160 -8.63 -7.01 31.93
N GLN A 161 -9.64 -6.27 32.37
CA GLN A 161 -10.52 -5.47 31.49
C GLN A 161 -9.78 -4.28 30.83
N ARG A 162 -8.79 -3.69 31.52
CA ARG A 162 -7.90 -2.66 30.92
C ARG A 162 -6.68 -3.24 30.23
N CYS A 163 -6.39 -4.52 30.41
CA CYS A 163 -5.19 -5.15 29.84
C CYS A 163 -5.47 -5.89 28.53
N MET A 164 -6.57 -6.65 28.46
CA MET A 164 -6.87 -7.53 27.33
C MET A 164 -7.88 -6.89 26.38
N ARG A 165 -7.59 -6.89 25.08
CA ARG A 165 -8.58 -6.49 24.06
C ARG A 165 -9.77 -7.44 24.01
N ASN A 166 -9.52 -8.72 24.27
CA ASN A 166 -10.55 -9.74 24.46
C ASN A 166 -10.28 -10.49 25.79
N PRO A 167 -10.94 -10.11 26.90
CA PRO A 167 -10.80 -10.77 28.20
C PRO A 167 -11.14 -12.27 28.19
N ALA A 168 -12.05 -12.71 27.32
CA ALA A 168 -12.41 -14.13 27.20
C ALA A 168 -11.25 -14.99 26.66
N ALA A 169 -10.25 -14.38 26.00
CA ALA A 169 -9.08 -15.11 25.48
C ALA A 169 -8.22 -15.77 26.58
N THR A 170 -8.40 -15.39 27.85
CA THR A 170 -7.71 -16.05 28.98
C THR A 170 -8.48 -17.26 29.53
N GLN A 171 -9.70 -17.50 29.04
CA GLN A 171 -10.53 -18.63 29.45
C GLN A 171 -10.26 -19.81 28.49
N GLY A 172 -10.12 -21.02 29.04
CA GLY A 172 -9.73 -22.22 28.30
C GLY A 172 -8.28 -22.65 28.55
N SER A 173 -8.01 -23.94 28.31
CA SER A 173 -6.69 -24.57 28.44
C SER A 173 -5.68 -24.08 27.40
N SER A 174 -6.15 -23.68 26.21
CA SER A 174 -5.37 -23.10 25.11
C SER A 174 -5.46 -21.57 25.03
N GLY A 175 -5.89 -20.91 26.11
CA GLY A 175 -6.02 -19.46 26.19
C GLY A 175 -4.68 -18.72 26.02
N LYS A 176 -4.74 -17.43 25.69
CA LYS A 176 -3.56 -16.56 25.51
C LYS A 176 -3.55 -15.45 26.55
N GLY A 177 -2.42 -15.32 27.25
CA GLY A 177 -2.15 -14.18 28.12
C GLY A 177 -1.84 -12.90 27.34
N ARG A 178 -1.61 -11.81 28.06
CA ARG A 178 -1.22 -10.53 27.46
C ARG A 178 0.11 -10.68 26.72
N GLN A 179 0.14 -10.21 25.47
CA GLN A 179 1.37 -10.17 24.67
C GLN A 179 1.82 -8.71 24.50
N VAL A 180 3.12 -8.46 24.66
CA VAL A 180 3.75 -7.16 24.41
C VAL A 180 5.09 -7.38 23.74
N SER A 181 5.45 -6.51 22.80
CA SER A 181 6.73 -6.59 22.10
C SER A 181 7.47 -5.25 22.16
N PHE A 182 8.78 -5.33 22.35
CA PHE A 182 9.67 -4.18 22.38
C PHE A 182 10.73 -4.33 21.29
N ARG A 183 10.95 -3.25 20.54
CA ARG A 183 11.99 -3.23 19.51
C ARG A 183 13.34 -2.97 20.16
N LEU A 184 14.30 -3.89 20.01
CA LEU A 184 15.65 -3.79 20.57
C LEU A 184 16.62 -3.12 19.61
N LYS A 185 16.62 -3.59 18.36
CA LYS A 185 17.49 -3.06 17.31
C LYS A 185 16.67 -2.80 16.07
N LYS A 186 16.86 -1.61 15.51
CA LYS A 186 16.41 -1.31 14.16
C LYS A 186 17.37 -2.02 13.20
N GLY A 187 16.84 -2.72 12.21
CA GLY A 187 17.67 -3.27 11.14
C GLY A 187 18.38 -2.13 10.41
N ASN A 188 19.68 -2.31 10.09
CA ASN A 188 20.47 -1.34 9.32
C ASN A 188 20.34 -1.54 7.80
N LYS A 189 19.60 -2.56 7.34
CA LYS A 189 19.42 -2.81 5.92
C LYS A 189 18.45 -1.77 5.35
N ALA A 190 18.96 -0.93 4.45
CA ALA A 190 18.10 -0.07 3.64
C ALA A 190 17.10 -0.95 2.90
N THR A 191 15.82 -0.72 3.15
CA THR A 191 14.75 -1.47 2.48
C THR A 191 14.55 -0.91 1.07
N HIS A 192 14.01 -1.72 0.15
CA HIS A 192 13.61 -1.23 -1.17
C HIS A 192 12.48 -0.20 -1.04
N THR A 193 11.68 -0.27 0.03
CA THR A 193 10.74 0.79 0.40
C THR A 193 11.47 2.11 0.73
N ASP A 194 12.62 2.08 1.39
CA ASP A 194 13.39 3.30 1.65
C ASP A 194 14.02 3.87 0.37
N TRP A 195 14.40 3.01 -0.57
CA TRP A 195 14.80 3.44 -1.92
C TRP A 195 13.67 4.19 -2.65
N THR A 196 12.45 3.64 -2.69
CA THR A 196 11.33 4.34 -3.33
C THR A 196 10.91 5.60 -2.61
N LYS A 197 10.94 5.63 -1.27
CA LYS A 197 10.70 6.87 -0.50
C LYS A 197 11.62 7.99 -0.96
N LYS A 198 12.93 7.75 -1.06
CA LYS A 198 13.89 8.76 -1.54
C LYS A 198 13.58 9.24 -2.96
N ARG A 199 13.13 8.34 -3.84
CA ARG A 199 12.75 8.68 -5.21
C ARG A 199 11.50 9.56 -5.29
N VAL A 200 10.50 9.28 -4.47
CA VAL A 200 9.21 9.97 -4.51
C VAL A 200 9.22 11.26 -3.70
N ASP A 201 9.94 11.32 -2.58
CA ASP A 201 9.92 12.46 -1.67
C ASP A 201 10.74 13.68 -2.15
N ASN A 202 11.60 13.52 -3.17
CA ASN A 202 12.29 14.65 -3.80
C ASN A 202 11.36 15.43 -4.78
N ASP A 203 11.72 16.67 -5.11
CA ASP A 203 10.86 17.56 -5.92
C ASP A 203 10.53 17.00 -7.31
N LYS A 204 11.50 16.35 -7.96
CA LYS A 204 11.28 15.69 -9.25
C LYS A 204 10.28 14.54 -9.11
N GLY A 205 10.43 13.72 -8.07
CA GLY A 205 9.53 12.60 -7.75
C GLY A 205 8.13 13.06 -7.43
N LYS A 206 7.98 14.09 -6.59
CA LYS A 206 6.70 14.73 -6.29
C LYS A 206 6.02 15.27 -7.54
N ARG A 207 6.76 15.90 -8.46
CA ARG A 207 6.20 16.39 -9.73
C ARG A 207 5.76 15.26 -10.65
N ILE A 208 6.58 14.22 -10.81
CA ILE A 208 6.26 13.03 -11.61
C ILE A 208 5.03 12.33 -11.05
N TYR A 209 4.99 12.08 -9.75
CA TYR A 209 3.87 11.42 -9.09
C TYR A 209 2.61 12.29 -9.14
N GLY A 210 2.73 13.60 -8.91
CA GLY A 210 1.62 14.55 -9.00
C GLY A 210 0.97 14.61 -10.39
N HIS A 211 1.76 14.41 -11.46
CA HIS A 211 1.24 14.35 -12.83
C HIS A 211 0.23 13.21 -13.03
N ARG A 212 0.27 12.16 -12.20
CA ARG A 212 -0.69 11.06 -12.25
C ARG A 212 -2.13 11.53 -12.07
N MET A 213 -2.38 12.57 -11.24
CA MET A 213 -3.72 13.15 -11.07
C MET A 213 -4.28 13.58 -12.43
N SER A 214 -3.52 14.36 -13.21
CA SER A 214 -3.95 14.83 -14.53
C SER A 214 -4.10 13.72 -15.59
N VAL A 215 -3.48 12.55 -15.38
CA VAL A 215 -3.50 11.45 -16.35
C VAL A 215 -4.63 10.47 -16.06
N VAL A 216 -4.92 10.23 -14.77
CA VAL A 216 -5.81 9.17 -14.31
C VAL A 216 -7.18 9.69 -13.88
N GLU A 217 -7.25 10.85 -13.22
CA GLU A 217 -8.52 11.40 -12.72
C GLU A 217 -9.51 11.74 -13.84
N PRO A 218 -9.12 12.33 -15.00
CA PRO A 218 -10.06 12.59 -16.08
C PRO A 218 -10.70 11.32 -16.64
N VAL A 219 -9.97 10.20 -16.61
CA VAL A 219 -10.50 8.91 -17.06
C VAL A 219 -11.58 8.42 -16.11
N PHE A 220 -11.32 8.42 -14.80
CA PHE A 220 -12.32 8.03 -13.82
C PHE A 220 -13.52 8.98 -13.83
N GLY A 221 -13.29 10.29 -13.94
CA GLY A 221 -14.35 11.29 -14.09
C GLY A 221 -15.22 11.04 -15.32
N ASN A 222 -14.64 10.74 -16.48
CA ASN A 222 -15.41 10.37 -17.68
C ASN A 222 -16.25 9.11 -17.46
N LEU A 223 -15.66 8.08 -16.84
CA LEU A 223 -16.37 6.83 -16.55
C LEU A 223 -17.54 7.03 -15.58
N GLU A 224 -17.35 7.81 -14.51
CA GLU A 224 -18.39 8.04 -13.50
C GLU A 224 -19.46 9.02 -13.96
N SER A 225 -19.07 10.16 -14.55
CA SER A 225 -19.98 11.25 -14.90
C SER A 225 -20.62 11.07 -16.28
N ASN A 226 -19.84 10.74 -17.31
CA ASN A 226 -20.34 10.66 -18.68
C ASN A 226 -20.78 9.24 -19.06
N LYS A 227 -20.13 8.20 -18.51
CA LYS A 227 -20.47 6.79 -18.77
C LYS A 227 -21.28 6.14 -17.65
N ASN A 228 -21.62 6.91 -16.60
CA ASN A 228 -22.47 6.51 -15.47
C ASN A 228 -22.03 5.21 -14.77
N LEU A 229 -20.74 4.87 -14.77
CA LEU A 229 -20.17 3.73 -14.06
C LEU A 229 -19.88 4.07 -12.59
N LYS A 230 -20.92 4.44 -11.84
CA LYS A 230 -20.78 4.73 -10.39
C LYS A 230 -20.60 3.46 -9.55
N ARG A 231 -21.11 2.33 -10.04
CA ARG A 231 -21.01 1.00 -9.41
C ARG A 231 -21.04 -0.08 -10.49
N PHE A 232 -20.39 -1.21 -10.23
CA PHE A 232 -20.53 -2.39 -11.09
C PHE A 232 -21.95 -2.94 -10.98
N SER A 233 -22.56 -3.24 -12.14
CA SER A 233 -23.91 -3.80 -12.21
C SER A 233 -23.93 -5.32 -12.11
N LEU A 234 -22.79 -5.96 -12.36
CA LEU A 234 -22.64 -7.41 -12.27
C LEU A 234 -22.03 -7.84 -10.93
N ARG A 235 -22.31 -9.08 -10.53
CA ARG A 235 -21.73 -9.72 -9.33
C ARG A 235 -20.76 -10.84 -9.73
N GLY A 236 -19.70 -11.01 -8.96
CA GLY A 236 -18.66 -12.00 -9.18
C GLY A 236 -17.48 -11.49 -10.03
N LEU A 237 -16.26 -11.85 -9.61
CA LEU A 237 -15.01 -11.31 -10.15
C LEU A 237 -14.90 -11.44 -11.68
N LYS A 238 -15.34 -12.56 -12.26
CA LYS A 238 -15.30 -12.79 -13.71
C LYS A 238 -16.19 -11.79 -14.46
N LYS A 239 -17.45 -11.64 -14.04
CA LYS A 239 -18.42 -10.75 -14.68
C LYS A 239 -18.03 -9.28 -14.52
N VAL A 240 -17.61 -8.89 -13.32
CA VAL A 240 -17.10 -7.55 -13.01
C VAL A 240 -15.86 -7.21 -13.85
N ASN A 241 -14.93 -8.16 -14.03
CA ASN A 241 -13.77 -7.97 -14.92
C ASN A 241 -14.16 -7.78 -16.39
N ILE A 242 -15.17 -8.50 -16.88
CA ILE A 242 -15.67 -8.33 -18.26
C ILE A 242 -16.26 -6.93 -18.42
N GLN A 243 -17.15 -6.52 -17.51
CA GLN A 243 -17.73 -5.19 -17.50
C GLN A 243 -16.64 -4.11 -17.52
N TRP A 244 -15.66 -4.20 -16.62
CA TRP A 244 -14.56 -3.25 -16.56
C TRP A 244 -13.74 -3.17 -17.85
N LYS A 245 -13.43 -4.31 -18.48
CA LYS A 245 -12.73 -4.35 -19.77
C LYS A 245 -13.54 -3.68 -20.89
N LEU A 246 -14.86 -3.83 -20.91
CA LEU A 246 -15.72 -3.16 -21.89
C LEU A 246 -15.66 -1.63 -21.72
N PHE A 247 -15.72 -1.13 -20.49
CA PHE A 247 -15.54 0.31 -20.23
C PHE A 247 -14.14 0.80 -20.63
N CYS A 248 -13.09 0.03 -20.35
CA CYS A 248 -11.74 0.36 -20.81
C CYS A 248 -11.66 0.40 -22.34
N LEU A 249 -12.33 -0.52 -23.04
CA LEU A 249 -12.37 -0.55 -24.50
C LEU A 249 -13.05 0.70 -25.06
N ILE A 250 -14.24 1.05 -24.56
CA ILE A 250 -14.96 2.26 -24.95
C ILE A 250 -14.07 3.49 -24.76
N GLN A 251 -13.43 3.61 -23.60
CA GLN A 251 -12.52 4.72 -23.30
C GLN A 251 -11.33 4.79 -24.26
N ASN A 252 -10.77 3.64 -24.66
CA ASN A 252 -9.65 3.59 -25.60
C ASN A 252 -10.11 3.96 -27.02
N ILE A 253 -11.28 3.48 -27.46
CA ILE A 253 -11.87 3.85 -28.75
C ILE A 253 -12.12 5.36 -28.80
N GLU A 254 -12.69 5.96 -27.75
CA GLU A 254 -12.90 7.41 -27.67
C GLU A 254 -11.61 8.20 -27.74
N LYS A 255 -10.54 7.72 -27.09
CA LYS A 255 -9.23 8.35 -27.20
C LYS A 255 -8.67 8.27 -28.62
N LEU A 256 -8.82 7.13 -29.28
CA LEU A 256 -8.39 6.96 -30.67
C LEU A 256 -9.21 7.82 -31.63
N ALA A 257 -10.52 7.93 -31.45
CA ALA A 257 -11.37 8.76 -32.29
C ALA A 257 -11.06 10.26 -32.16
N ASN A 258 -10.78 10.74 -30.94
CA ASN A 258 -10.55 12.17 -30.70
C ASN A 258 -9.08 12.61 -30.86
N TYR A 259 -8.13 11.71 -30.60
CA TYR A 259 -6.70 12.06 -30.52
C TYR A 259 -5.80 11.11 -31.31
N GLY A 260 -6.35 10.03 -31.87
CA GLY A 260 -5.62 9.16 -32.76
C GLY A 260 -5.33 9.90 -34.05
N LYS A 261 -4.04 10.08 -34.35
CA LYS A 261 -3.64 10.34 -35.73
C LYS A 261 -3.79 9.02 -36.46
N LEU A 262 -4.89 8.83 -37.19
CA LEU A 262 -4.93 7.79 -38.20
C LEU A 262 -3.82 8.16 -39.21
N PRO A 263 -2.85 7.27 -39.48
CA PRO A 263 -1.99 7.49 -40.63
C PRO A 263 -2.90 7.67 -41.84
N ALA A 264 -2.67 8.71 -42.64
CA ALA A 264 -3.35 8.83 -43.92
C ALA A 264 -3.12 7.51 -44.66
N LEU A 265 -4.20 6.84 -45.03
CA LEU A 265 -4.12 5.67 -45.89
C LEU A 265 -3.56 6.15 -47.23
N SER A 266 -2.26 5.93 -47.43
CA SER A 266 -1.57 6.09 -48.71
C SER A 266 -1.65 4.79 -49.48
#